data_AF-A0A553ZSC7-F1
#
_entry.id   AF-A0A553ZSC7-F1
#
_cell.length_a   1.000
_cell.length_b   1.000
_cell.length_c   1.000
_cell.angle_alpha   90.00
_cell.angle_beta   90.00
_cell.angle_gamma   90.00
#
_symmetry.space_group_name_H-M   'P 1'
#
loop_
_entity.id
_entity.type
_entity.pdbx_description
1 polymer ?
#
loop_
_entity_poly.entity_id
_entity_poly.type
_entity_poly.pdbx_seq_one_letter_code
_entity_poly.pdbx_strand_id
1 'polypeptide(L)' 'RDETHELDACVMDGNTLKAGAVAGVSHLRNPVLAARLVMEQSPHVMMIGEGAENFAFARGMERVSPEIFSTPLRYEQ' A
#
# COMPACT_ATOMS: atom_id res chain seq x y z
N ARG A 1 12.54 -7.31 -12.60
CA ARG A 1 13.05 -8.71 -12.60
C ARG A 1 11.94 -9.68 -12.97
N ASP A 2 10.82 -9.68 -12.26
CA ASP A 2 9.74 -10.66 -12.46
C ASP A 2 8.50 -10.04 -13.13
N GLU A 3 8.65 -8.84 -13.72
CA GLU A 3 7.58 -8.08 -14.41
C GLU A 3 6.32 -7.82 -13.55
N THR A 4 6.49 -7.76 -12.23
CA THR A 4 5.44 -7.44 -11.25
C THR A 4 5.57 -6.02 -10.71
N HIS A 5 4.51 -5.54 -10.04
CA HIS A 5 4.48 -4.26 -9.33
C HIS A 5 4.40 -4.49 -7.83
N GLU A 6 5.40 -3.99 -7.12
CA GLU A 6 5.43 -3.93 -5.66
C GLU A 6 5.52 -2.45 -5.26
N LEU A 7 4.56 -1.99 -4.47
CA LEU A 7 4.41 -0.59 -4.11
C LEU A 7 4.62 -0.40 -2.60
N ASP A 8 5.28 0.70 -2.26
CA ASP A 8 5.54 1.11 -0.89
C ASP A 8 5.02 2.54 -0.65
N ALA A 9 4.54 2.83 0.55
CA ALA A 9 4.18 4.18 0.95
C ALA A 9 4.24 4.37 2.47
N CYS A 10 4.44 5.62 2.88
CA CYS A 10 4.43 6.04 4.27
C CYS A 10 3.72 7.39 4.42
N VAL A 11 3.06 7.61 5.56
CA VAL A 11 2.52 8.90 5.98
C VAL A 11 2.73 9.07 7.47
N MET A 12 3.10 10.28 7.88
CA MET A 12 3.34 10.64 9.27
C MET A 12 2.64 11.95 9.61
N ASP A 13 2.03 12.00 10.79
CA ASP A 13 1.44 13.22 11.35
C ASP A 13 2.43 13.86 12.34
N GLY A 14 2.95 15.05 11.99
CA GLY A 14 3.91 15.78 12.81
C GLY A 14 3.34 16.32 14.13
N ASN A 15 2.02 16.41 14.28
CA ASN A 15 1.39 16.87 15.52
C ASN A 15 1.28 15.75 16.56
N THR A 16 0.92 14.53 16.12
CA THR A 16 0.69 13.39 17.02
C THR A 16 1.84 12.38 17.05
N LEU A 17 2.82 12.53 16.15
CA LEU A 17 3.90 11.57 15.89
C LEU A 17 3.41 10.18 15.45
N LYS A 18 2.11 10.02 15.18
CA LYS A 18 1.58 8.79 14.59
C LYS A 18 2.15 8.65 13.17
N ALA A 19 2.38 7.41 12.77
CA ALA A 19 2.81 7.06 11.44
C ALA A 19 2.10 5.80 10.95
N GLY A 20 2.04 5.63 9.64
CA GLY A 20 1.53 4.44 8.97
C GLY A 20 2.27 4.20 7.68
N ALA A 21 2.59 2.93 7.41
CA ALA A 21 3.33 2.51 6.24
C ALA A 21 2.85 1.15 5.72
N VAL A 22 2.94 0.99 4.40
CA VAL A 22 2.79 -0.29 3.71
C VAL A 22 4.01 -0.54 2.83
N ALA A 23 4.41 -1.80 2.70
CA ALA A 23 5.46 -2.19 1.77
C ALA A 23 5.16 -3.52 1.07
N GLY A 24 5.65 -3.67 -0.15
CA GLY A 24 5.49 -4.88 -0.97
C GLY A 24 4.02 -5.23 -1.25
N VAL A 25 3.16 -4.21 -1.43
CA VAL A 25 1.74 -4.44 -1.80
C VAL A 25 1.56 -4.33 -3.31
N SER A 26 0.70 -5.16 -3.88
CA SER A 26 0.45 -5.23 -5.33
C SER A 26 -1.03 -5.04 -5.68
N HIS A 27 -1.93 -5.21 -4.72
CA HIS A 27 -3.38 -5.24 -4.94
C HIS A 27 -4.14 -4.02 -4.38
N LEU A 28 -3.43 -2.94 -4.04
CA LEU A 28 -4.01 -1.70 -3.54
C LEU A 28 -3.70 -0.55 -4.49
N ARG A 29 -4.73 0.02 -5.13
CA ARG A 29 -4.59 1.12 -6.11
C ARG A 29 -3.80 2.31 -5.57
N ASN A 30 -4.01 2.64 -4.30
CA ASN A 30 -3.44 3.83 -3.66
C ASN A 30 -2.71 3.43 -2.36
N PRO A 31 -1.41 3.08 -2.41
CA PRO A 31 -0.63 2.69 -1.25
C PRO A 31 -0.61 3.75 -0.13
N VAL A 32 -0.65 5.05 -0.47
CA VAL A 32 -0.69 6.13 0.53
C VAL A 32 -1.98 6.15 1.35
N LEU A 33 -3.12 5.76 0.76
CA LEU A 33 -4.37 5.63 1.49
C LEU A 33 -4.34 4.40 2.41
N ALA A 34 -3.70 3.31 1.97
CA ALA A 34 -3.47 2.15 2.82
C ALA A 34 -2.52 2.46 3.99
N ALA A 35 -1.45 3.22 3.75
CA ALA A 35 -0.56 3.71 4.80
C ALA A 35 -1.31 4.59 5.83
N ARG A 36 -2.19 5.49 5.36
CA ARG A 36 -3.08 6.29 6.24
C ARG A 36 -4.00 5.38 7.07
N LEU A 37 -4.53 4.33 6.47
CA LEU A 37 -5.40 3.36 7.12
C LEU A 37 -4.68 2.56 8.20
N VAL A 38 -3.42 2.17 7.97
CA VAL A 38 -2.54 1.58 9.00
C VAL A 38 -2.40 2.56 10.18
N MET A 39 -2.16 3.85 9.91
CA MET A 39 -2.02 4.88 10.95
C MET A 39 -3.31 5.13 11.76
N GLU A 40 -4.48 5.13 11.11
CA GLU A 40 -5.75 5.51 11.76
C GLU A 40 -6.50 4.35 12.38
N GLN A 41 -6.47 3.18 11.74
CA GLN A 41 -7.38 2.07 12.03
C GLN A 41 -6.63 0.79 12.45
N SER A 42 -5.39 0.92 12.90
CA SER A 42 -4.62 -0.17 13.48
C SER A 42 -3.80 0.32 14.69
N PRO A 43 -3.36 -0.59 15.58
CA PRO A 43 -2.40 -0.27 16.62
C PRO A 43 -0.93 -0.31 16.13
N HIS A 44 -0.69 -0.54 14.83
CA HIS A 44 0.63 -0.75 14.25
C HIS A 44 1.06 0.44 13.38
N VAL A 45 2.37 0.55 13.13
CA VAL A 45 2.96 1.59 12.26
C VAL A 45 3.26 1.08 10.86
N MET A 46 3.64 -0.18 10.69
CA MET A 46 3.99 -0.74 9.37
C MET A 46 3.35 -2.11 9.18
N MET A 47 2.83 -2.35 7.98
CA MET A 47 2.35 -3.66 7.53
C MET A 47 2.94 -3.97 6.14
N ILE A 48 3.10 -5.24 5.79
CA ILE A 48 3.71 -5.64 4.52
C ILE A 48 2.92 -6.74 3.79
N GLY A 49 3.10 -6.81 2.47
CA GLY A 49 2.61 -7.90 1.63
C GLY A 49 1.10 -8.18 1.76
N GLU A 50 0.72 -9.45 1.61
CA GLU A 50 -0.67 -9.90 1.72
C GLU A 50 -1.31 -9.54 3.07
N GLY A 51 -0.52 -9.44 4.15
CA GLY A 51 -1.02 -9.01 5.46
C GLY A 51 -1.55 -7.58 5.44
N ALA A 52 -0.83 -6.65 4.80
CA ALA A 52 -1.27 -5.27 4.62
C ALA A 52 -2.50 -5.18 3.71
N GLU A 53 -2.54 -5.99 2.65
CA GLU A 53 -3.66 -6.04 1.71
C GLU A 53 -4.93 -6.55 2.37
N ASN A 54 -4.88 -7.70 3.05
CA ASN A 54 -6.02 -8.26 3.77
C ASN A 54 -6.54 -7.32 4.86
N PHE A 55 -5.64 -6.63 5.56
CA PHE A 55 -5.99 -5.58 6.52
C PHE A 55 -6.79 -4.44 5.86
N ALA A 56 -6.37 -4.00 4.67
CA ALA A 56 -7.01 -2.93 3.92
C ALA A 56 -8.37 -3.37 3.35
N PHE A 57 -8.46 -4.59 2.82
CA PHE A 57 -9.72 -5.16 2.32
C PHE A 57 -10.76 -5.33 3.43
N ALA A 58 -10.35 -5.75 4.62
CA ALA A 58 -11.22 -5.84 5.79
C ALA A 58 -11.80 -4.48 6.24
N ARG A 59 -11.23 -3.37 5.76
CA ARG A 59 -11.67 -1.98 6.00
C ARG A 59 -12.33 -1.34 4.78
N GLY A 60 -12.66 -2.14 3.77
CA GLY A 60 -13.42 -1.72 2.60
C GLY A 60 -12.60 -1.12 1.46
N MET A 61 -11.27 -1.22 1.48
CA MET A 61 -10.48 -0.88 0.28
C MET A 61 -10.72 -1.92 -0.82
N GLU A 62 -10.80 -1.45 -2.06
CA GLU A 62 -10.97 -2.31 -3.23
C GLU A 62 -9.69 -3.10 -3.55
N ARG A 63 -9.85 -4.39 -3.86
CA ARG A 63 -8.79 -5.23 -4.42
C ARG A 63 -8.69 -5.00 -5.92
N VAL A 64 -7.51 -4.61 -6.40
CA VAL A 64 -7.24 -4.40 -7.83
C VAL A 64 -6.22 -5.41 -8.38
N SER A 65 -6.24 -5.62 -9.70
CA SER A 65 -5.16 -6.32 -10.40
C SER A 65 -3.92 -5.43 -10.48
N PRO A 66 -2.69 -5.95 -10.28
CA PRO A 66 -1.46 -5.18 -10.46
C PRO A 66 -1.27 -4.65 -11.88
N GLU A 67 -1.95 -5.23 -12.88
CA GLU A 67 -1.88 -4.81 -14.29
C GLU A 67 -2.27 -3.35 -14.51
N ILE A 68 -3.09 -2.76 -13.62
CA ILE A 68 -3.50 -1.34 -13.74
C ILE A 68 -2.33 -0.37 -13.60
N PHE A 69 -1.19 -0.82 -13.04
CA PHE A 69 0.02 -0.01 -12.86
C PHE A 69 0.98 -0.15 -14.04
N SER A 70 0.77 -1.13 -14.93
CA SER A 70 1.63 -1.35 -16.09
C SER A 70 1.50 -0.19 -17.09
N THR A 71 2.65 0.32 -17.55
CA THR A 71 2.72 1.32 -18.63
C THR A 71 3.80 0.91 -19.62
N PRO A 72 3.64 1.16 -20.94
CA PRO A 72 4.65 0.80 -21.93
C PRO A 72 6.02 1.40 -21.61
N LEU A 73 6.04 2.67 -21.18
CA LEU A 73 7.26 3.36 -20.79
C LEU A 73 8.04 2.66 -19.68
N ARG A 74 7.36 2.13 -18.65
CA ARG A 74 8.03 1.44 -17.54
C ARG A 74 8.43 0.00 -17.87
N TYR A 75 7.83 -0.58 -18.91
CA TYR A 75 8.21 -1.90 -19.41
C TYR A 75 9.49 -1.86 -20.24
N GLU A 76 9.71 -0.78 -21.01
CA GLU A 76 10.88 -0.61 -21.88
C GLU A 76 12.16 -0.13 -21.16
N GLN A 77 12.05 0.33 -19.90
CA GLN A 77 13.17 0.83 -19.08
C GLN A 77 13.98 -0.29 -18.43
#